data_AF-A0A090S132-F1
#
_entry.id   AF-A0A090S132-F1
#
_cell.length_a   1.000
_cell.length_b   1.000
_cell.length_c   1.000
_cell.angle_alpha   90.00
_cell.angle_beta   90.00
_cell.angle_gamma   90.00
#
_symmetry.space_group_name_H-M   'P 1'
#
loop_
_entity.id
_entity.type
_entity.pdbx_description
1 polymer ?
#
loop_
_entity_poly.entity_id
_entity_poly.type
_entity_poly.pdbx_seq_one_letter_code
_entity_poly.pdbx_strand_id
1 'polypeptide(L)'
;MVIDPEFILAQASDLDGDELTLESISVKSPQNAQLQQQPDGMYHLVTSQDFNGLVELAYEITDGEATAEGSLNVDVIPVNDAPFADGNAFLTTNEDGAFTFDSSDMLDLFGDIDTENLVISRIIMPDGEDAGDLNDNGDGTWTFTPTGDFAGTSGLQVIASDGEFETSLDVPVFVRPVADGAVITTDHDGPLVFSEDSTGHLGLTLTSLMIRKCSATWL
;
A
#
# COMPACT_ATOMS: atom_id res chain seq x y z
N MET A 1 -28.46 -8.53 0.38
CA MET A 1 -29.37 -9.03 -0.67
C MET A 1 -30.81 -8.95 -0.20
N VAL A 2 -31.77 -8.72 -1.09
CA VAL A 2 -33.21 -8.77 -0.77
C VAL A 2 -33.79 -10.09 -1.27
N ILE A 3 -34.60 -10.76 -0.46
CA ILE A 3 -35.29 -12.02 -0.76
C ILE A 3 -36.79 -11.78 -0.68
N ASP A 4 -37.48 -12.12 -1.76
CA ASP A 4 -38.93 -12.08 -1.87
C ASP A 4 -39.53 -13.41 -1.38
N PRO A 5 -40.41 -13.43 -0.36
CA PRO A 5 -41.12 -14.63 0.05
C PRO A 5 -41.89 -15.29 -1.10
N GLU A 6 -42.46 -14.49 -2.02
CA GLU A 6 -43.22 -15.00 -3.16
C GLU A 6 -42.33 -15.84 -4.09
N PHE A 7 -41.05 -15.50 -4.20
CA PHE A 7 -40.10 -16.29 -4.98
C PHE A 7 -39.95 -17.72 -4.41
N ILE A 8 -39.96 -17.86 -3.08
CA ILE A 8 -39.88 -19.16 -2.39
C ILE A 8 -41.19 -19.93 -2.61
N LEU A 9 -42.33 -19.29 -2.39
CA LEU A 9 -43.65 -19.90 -2.55
C LEU A 9 -43.89 -20.39 -3.98
N ALA A 10 -43.40 -19.64 -4.99
CA ALA A 10 -43.48 -20.04 -6.38
C ALA A 10 -42.67 -21.31 -6.73
N GLN A 11 -41.78 -21.78 -5.86
CA GLN A 11 -41.06 -23.05 -6.02
C GLN A 11 -41.80 -24.24 -5.40
N ALA A 12 -42.93 -24.00 -4.73
CA ALA A 12 -43.76 -25.02 -4.11
C ALA A 12 -45.13 -25.10 -4.79
N SER A 13 -45.80 -26.24 -4.63
CA SER A 13 -47.16 -26.45 -5.10
C SER A 13 -47.88 -27.33 -4.11
N ASP A 14 -49.11 -26.96 -3.77
CA ASP A 14 -50.03 -27.83 -3.06
C ASP A 14 -50.86 -28.69 -4.05
N LEU A 15 -51.16 -29.93 -3.68
CA LEU A 15 -51.90 -30.87 -4.53
C LEU A 15 -53.42 -30.67 -4.48
N ASP A 16 -53.93 -30.14 -3.36
CA ASP A 16 -55.34 -29.88 -3.13
C ASP A 16 -55.74 -28.46 -3.60
N GLY A 17 -54.74 -27.62 -3.88
CA GLY A 17 -54.89 -26.28 -4.42
C GLY A 17 -55.05 -25.21 -3.34
N ASP A 18 -54.66 -25.52 -2.10
CA ASP A 18 -54.70 -24.58 -0.98
C ASP A 18 -53.61 -23.51 -1.09
N GLU A 19 -53.86 -22.36 -0.44
CA GLU A 19 -52.94 -21.22 -0.48
C GLU A 19 -51.72 -21.50 0.41
N LEU A 20 -50.53 -21.42 -0.19
CA LEU A 20 -49.28 -21.60 0.54
C LEU A 20 -48.80 -20.28 1.14
N THR A 21 -48.35 -20.34 2.39
CA THR A 21 -47.74 -19.19 3.09
C THR A 21 -46.38 -19.57 3.67
N LEU A 22 -45.49 -18.59 3.79
CA LEU A 22 -44.17 -18.78 4.39
C LEU A 22 -44.31 -18.64 5.91
N GLU A 23 -44.19 -19.75 6.64
CA GLU A 23 -44.29 -19.78 8.11
C GLU A 23 -43.01 -19.24 8.75
N SER A 24 -41.84 -19.70 8.27
CA SER A 24 -40.56 -19.23 8.77
C SER A 24 -39.44 -19.30 7.74
N ILE A 25 -38.44 -18.44 7.91
CA ILE A 25 -37.17 -18.51 7.19
C ILE A 25 -36.04 -18.09 8.13
N SER A 26 -34.94 -18.82 8.09
CA SER A 26 -33.78 -18.60 8.97
C SER A 26 -32.47 -18.94 8.28
N VAL A 27 -31.38 -18.35 8.79
CA VAL A 27 -30.02 -18.69 8.36
C VAL A 27 -29.58 -19.96 9.08
N LYS A 28 -29.18 -20.97 8.30
CA LYS A 28 -28.62 -22.23 8.81
C LYS A 28 -27.10 -22.16 8.90
N SER A 29 -26.44 -21.55 7.90
CA SER A 29 -24.99 -21.34 7.86
C SER A 29 -24.66 -20.19 6.89
N PRO A 30 -23.60 -19.41 7.10
CA PRO A 30 -22.79 -19.33 8.32
C PRO A 30 -23.50 -18.52 9.42
N GLN A 31 -23.03 -18.64 10.67
CA GLN A 31 -23.67 -17.95 11.82
C GLN A 31 -23.54 -16.43 11.81
N ASN A 32 -22.60 -15.88 11.02
CA ASN A 32 -22.39 -14.44 10.87
C ASN A 32 -23.28 -13.81 9.79
N ALA A 33 -24.07 -14.60 9.06
CA ALA A 33 -25.13 -14.10 8.19
C ALA A 33 -26.42 -13.89 9.01
N GLN A 34 -27.12 -12.80 8.72
CA GLN A 34 -28.35 -12.40 9.40
C GLN A 34 -29.45 -12.14 8.38
N LEU A 35 -30.66 -12.54 8.74
CA LEU A 35 -31.86 -12.29 7.95
C LEU A 35 -32.79 -11.35 8.72
N GLN A 36 -33.16 -10.23 8.12
CA GLN A 36 -34.02 -9.21 8.73
C GLN A 36 -35.26 -8.99 7.88
N GLN A 37 -36.44 -9.34 8.41
CA GLN A 37 -37.70 -9.03 7.77
C GLN A 37 -37.96 -7.51 7.81
N GLN A 38 -38.31 -6.94 6.66
CA GLN A 38 -38.61 -5.53 6.49
C GLN A 38 -40.12 -5.27 6.60
N PRO A 39 -40.56 -4.01 6.83
CA PRO A 39 -41.97 -3.66 6.96
C PRO A 39 -42.84 -3.94 5.71
N ASP A 40 -42.22 -4.09 4.54
CA ASP A 40 -42.86 -4.44 3.29
C ASP A 40 -43.01 -5.97 3.08
N GLY A 41 -42.54 -6.78 4.03
CA GLY A 41 -42.61 -8.24 3.97
C GLY A 41 -41.37 -8.91 3.36
N MET A 42 -40.45 -8.13 2.76
CA MET A 42 -39.22 -8.65 2.16
C MET A 42 -38.19 -9.02 3.22
N TYR A 43 -37.28 -9.94 2.91
CA TYR A 43 -36.17 -10.28 3.80
C TYR A 43 -34.84 -9.71 3.31
N HIS A 44 -34.14 -9.00 4.19
CA HIS A 44 -32.78 -8.54 3.92
C HIS A 44 -31.77 -9.52 4.49
N LEU A 45 -31.03 -10.20 3.61
CA LEU A 45 -29.84 -10.98 3.97
C LEU A 45 -28.64 -10.05 4.06
N VAL A 46 -28.04 -9.99 5.24
CA VAL A 46 -26.85 -9.21 5.59
C VAL A 46 -25.76 -10.17 6.03
N THR A 47 -24.59 -10.09 5.41
CA THR A 47 -23.39 -10.84 5.80
C THR A 47 -22.39 -9.89 6.46
N SER A 48 -21.34 -10.43 7.08
CA SER A 48 -20.20 -9.63 7.48
C SER A 48 -19.57 -8.93 6.27
N GLN A 49 -18.89 -7.81 6.52
CA GLN A 49 -18.03 -7.18 5.53
C GLN A 49 -16.97 -8.20 5.06
N ASP A 50 -16.64 -8.15 3.77
CA ASP A 50 -15.66 -9.02 3.09
C ASP A 50 -15.97 -10.53 3.15
N PHE A 51 -17.23 -10.88 3.48
CA PHE A 51 -17.68 -12.27 3.41
C PHE A 51 -18.02 -12.66 1.97
N ASN A 52 -17.39 -13.73 1.52
CA ASN A 52 -17.73 -14.48 0.32
C ASN A 52 -17.95 -15.97 0.65
N GLY A 53 -18.79 -16.62 -0.15
CA GLY A 53 -19.12 -18.04 -0.02
C GLY A 53 -20.60 -18.33 0.16
N LEU A 54 -20.89 -19.59 0.49
CA LEU A 54 -22.26 -20.13 0.54
C LEU A 54 -22.98 -19.72 1.83
N VAL A 55 -24.17 -19.14 1.68
CA VAL A 55 -25.18 -18.99 2.74
C VAL A 55 -26.30 -19.99 2.51
N GLU A 56 -26.51 -20.87 3.48
CA GLU A 56 -27.63 -21.81 3.52
C GLU A 56 -28.76 -21.22 4.37
N LEU A 57 -29.95 -21.12 3.78
CA LEU A 57 -31.18 -20.75 4.45
C LEU A 57 -32.07 -21.98 4.58
N ALA A 58 -32.78 -22.08 5.70
CA ALA A 58 -33.85 -23.05 5.92
C ALA A 58 -35.18 -22.30 6.00
N TYR A 59 -36.22 -22.85 5.38
CA TYR A 59 -37.56 -22.28 5.44
C TYR A 59 -38.62 -23.36 5.65
N GLU A 60 -39.76 -22.94 6.20
CA GLU A 60 -40.94 -23.75 6.38
C GLU A 60 -42.13 -23.04 5.72
N ILE A 61 -42.85 -23.76 4.87
CA ILE A 61 -44.11 -23.30 4.26
C ILE A 61 -45.28 -24.10 4.83
N THR A 62 -46.46 -23.51 4.81
CA THR A 62 -47.70 -24.13 5.30
C THR A 62 -48.87 -23.84 4.37
N ASP A 63 -49.75 -24.82 4.21
CA ASP A 63 -51.08 -24.68 3.57
C ASP A 63 -52.19 -24.36 4.59
N GLY A 64 -51.84 -24.24 5.88
CA GLY A 64 -52.76 -24.04 7.00
C GLY A 64 -53.12 -25.32 7.77
N GLU A 65 -52.86 -26.50 7.22
CA GLU A 65 -53.10 -27.82 7.83
C GLU A 65 -51.79 -28.60 8.07
N ALA A 66 -50.84 -28.53 7.14
CA ALA A 66 -49.55 -29.20 7.18
C ALA A 66 -48.39 -28.27 6.81
N THR A 67 -47.18 -28.62 7.27
CA THR A 67 -45.96 -27.88 6.95
C THR A 67 -44.98 -28.69 6.12
N ALA A 68 -44.17 -27.99 5.32
CA ALA A 68 -43.09 -28.57 4.54
C ALA A 68 -41.81 -27.75 4.71
N GLU A 69 -40.70 -28.45 4.97
CA GLU A 69 -39.37 -27.85 5.09
C GLU A 69 -38.66 -27.78 3.74
N GLY A 70 -37.92 -26.69 3.52
CA GLY A 70 -37.06 -26.52 2.35
C GLY A 70 -35.77 -25.78 2.68
N SER A 71 -34.85 -25.76 1.73
CA SER A 71 -33.59 -25.03 1.83
C SER A 71 -33.34 -24.17 0.61
N LEU A 72 -32.77 -22.98 0.82
CA LEU A 72 -32.35 -22.06 -0.22
C LEU A 72 -30.86 -21.74 -0.04
N ASN A 73 -30.10 -21.91 -1.11
CA ASN A 73 -28.67 -21.63 -1.15
C ASN A 73 -28.44 -20.29 -1.85
N VAL A 74 -27.67 -19.41 -1.21
CA VAL A 74 -27.24 -18.12 -1.77
C VAL A 74 -25.72 -18.13 -1.84
N ASP A 75 -25.17 -17.97 -3.05
CA ASP A 75 -23.73 -17.90 -3.26
C ASP A 75 -23.28 -16.44 -3.29
N VAL A 76 -22.45 -16.04 -2.32
CA VAL A 76 -21.87 -14.69 -2.24
C VAL A 76 -20.53 -14.69 -2.96
N ILE A 77 -20.51 -14.15 -4.18
CA ILE A 77 -19.34 -14.15 -5.05
C ILE A 77 -18.34 -13.09 -4.55
N PRO A 78 -17.03 -13.41 -4.42
CA PRO A 78 -16.03 -12.43 -4.05
C PRO A 78 -15.90 -11.33 -5.11
N VAL A 79 -15.55 -10.13 -4.67
CA VAL A 79 -15.17 -9.00 -5.52
C VAL A 79 -13.81 -8.54 -5.02
N ASN A 80 -12.84 -8.47 -5.92
CA ASN A 80 -11.47 -8.11 -5.57
C ASN A 80 -11.40 -6.70 -4.95
N ASP A 81 -10.79 -6.60 -3.78
CA ASP A 81 -10.41 -5.39 -3.09
C ASP A 81 -9.02 -4.95 -3.53
N ALA A 82 -8.72 -3.66 -3.39
CA ALA A 82 -7.38 -3.17 -3.68
C ALA A 82 -6.44 -3.42 -2.51
N PRO A 83 -5.13 -3.61 -2.77
CA PRO A 83 -4.14 -3.69 -1.71
C PRO A 83 -4.15 -2.42 -0.84
N PHE A 84 -3.71 -2.55 0.41
CA PHE A 84 -3.56 -1.45 1.34
C PHE A 84 -2.18 -1.45 2.01
N ALA A 85 -1.71 -0.28 2.44
CA ALA A 85 -0.50 -0.17 3.25
C ALA A 85 -0.87 -0.31 4.74
N ASP A 86 -0.23 -1.24 5.44
CA ASP A 86 -0.44 -1.50 6.88
C ASP A 86 0.73 -0.95 7.73
N GLY A 87 1.89 -0.74 7.10
CA GLY A 87 3.12 -0.34 7.76
C GLY A 87 3.60 1.08 7.46
N ASN A 88 4.70 1.43 8.12
CA ASN A 88 5.54 2.55 7.74
C ASN A 88 7.01 2.11 7.73
N ALA A 89 7.80 2.75 6.88
CA ALA A 89 9.23 2.50 6.80
C ALA A 89 9.99 3.80 6.56
N PHE A 90 11.29 3.74 6.77
CA PHE A 90 12.23 4.76 6.33
C PHE A 90 13.55 4.11 6.01
N LEU A 91 14.30 4.73 5.11
CA LEU A 91 15.65 4.31 4.74
C LEU A 91 16.66 5.36 5.19
N THR A 92 17.89 4.93 5.44
CA THR A 92 18.99 5.83 5.76
C THR A 92 20.23 5.44 4.99
N THR A 93 20.91 6.40 4.39
CA THR A 93 22.22 6.23 3.76
C THR A 93 23.12 7.42 4.08
N ASN A 94 24.38 7.32 3.70
CA ASN A 94 25.30 8.46 3.68
C ASN A 94 25.31 9.07 2.27
N GLU A 95 25.65 10.36 2.17
CA GLU A 95 25.95 10.96 0.87
C GLU A 95 27.15 10.27 0.20
N ASP A 96 27.25 10.42 -1.13
CA ASP A 96 28.29 9.81 -1.99
C ASP A 96 28.37 8.28 -1.97
N GLY A 97 27.34 7.61 -1.44
CA GLY A 97 27.26 6.16 -1.33
C GLY A 97 25.98 5.60 -1.93
N ALA A 98 26.11 4.58 -2.77
CA ALA A 98 24.97 3.78 -3.21
C ALA A 98 24.51 2.85 -2.08
N PHE A 99 23.20 2.76 -1.90
CA PHE A 99 22.55 1.86 -0.95
C PHE A 99 21.61 0.92 -1.72
N THR A 100 21.69 -0.39 -1.43
CA THR A 100 20.85 -1.41 -2.06
C THR A 100 19.94 -2.03 -1.02
N PHE A 101 18.67 -2.23 -1.38
CA PHE A 101 17.66 -2.84 -0.53
C PHE A 101 16.78 -3.80 -1.34
N ASP A 102 16.19 -4.77 -0.66
CA ASP A 102 15.32 -5.78 -1.27
C ASP A 102 13.87 -5.28 -1.31
N SER A 103 13.16 -5.53 -2.42
CA SER A 103 11.75 -5.20 -2.52
C SER A 103 10.88 -6.05 -1.59
N SER A 104 11.35 -7.24 -1.20
CA SER A 104 10.65 -8.09 -0.23
C SER A 104 10.53 -7.43 1.14
N ASP A 105 11.54 -6.67 1.57
CA ASP A 105 11.50 -5.97 2.85
C ASP A 105 10.41 -4.87 2.87
N MET A 106 10.06 -4.36 1.68
CA MET A 106 8.99 -3.38 1.52
C MET A 106 7.62 -4.04 1.33
N LEU A 107 7.57 -5.27 0.80
CA LEU A 107 6.32 -5.99 0.57
C LEU A 107 5.57 -6.27 1.88
N ASP A 108 6.30 -6.53 2.96
CA ASP A 108 5.76 -6.74 4.31
C ASP A 108 5.02 -5.52 4.89
N LEU A 109 5.10 -4.36 4.22
CA LEU A 109 4.38 -3.13 4.60
C LEU A 109 2.97 -3.06 3.98
N PHE A 110 2.61 -4.02 3.14
CA PHE A 110 1.34 -4.08 2.43
C PHE A 110 0.55 -5.33 2.82
N GLY A 111 -0.77 -5.22 2.71
CA GLY A 111 -1.71 -6.32 2.87
C GLY A 111 -2.86 -6.19 1.88
N ASP A 112 -3.64 -7.25 1.78
CA ASP A 112 -4.81 -7.31 0.92
C ASP A 112 -5.84 -8.27 1.55
N ILE A 113 -7.12 -7.96 1.36
CA ILE A 113 -8.23 -8.69 2.03
C ILE A 113 -8.49 -10.02 1.32
N ASP A 114 -8.26 -10.10 0.02
CA ASP A 114 -8.63 -11.23 -0.83
C ASP A 114 -7.45 -12.15 -1.16
N THR A 115 -6.22 -11.64 -1.17
CA THR A 115 -5.05 -12.41 -1.61
C THR A 115 -3.77 -12.13 -0.81
N GLU A 116 -2.95 -13.17 -0.65
CA GLU A 116 -1.59 -13.05 -0.10
C GLU A 116 -0.54 -12.88 -1.22
N ASN A 117 -0.95 -12.95 -2.49
CA ASN A 117 -0.04 -12.93 -3.64
C ASN A 117 0.26 -11.51 -4.11
N LEU A 118 0.75 -10.67 -3.20
CA LEU A 118 1.18 -9.31 -3.52
C LEU A 118 2.59 -9.29 -4.11
N VAL A 119 2.84 -8.29 -4.96
CA VAL A 119 4.18 -7.98 -5.47
C VAL A 119 4.43 -6.48 -5.39
N ILE A 120 5.70 -6.09 -5.19
CA ILE A 120 6.12 -4.71 -5.47
C ILE A 120 6.22 -4.57 -6.98
N SER A 121 5.28 -3.84 -7.59
CA SER A 121 5.21 -3.68 -9.04
C SER A 121 6.28 -2.72 -9.55
N ARG A 122 6.57 -1.66 -8.77
CA ARG A 122 7.63 -0.69 -9.05
C ARG A 122 7.96 0.13 -7.80
N ILE A 123 9.15 0.73 -7.80
CA ILE A 123 9.54 1.79 -6.86
C ILE A 123 9.96 2.99 -7.70
N ILE A 124 9.46 4.17 -7.36
CA ILE A 124 9.76 5.42 -8.06
C ILE A 124 10.22 6.49 -7.09
N MET A 125 10.97 7.47 -7.58
CA MET A 125 11.15 8.73 -6.87
C MET A 125 10.01 9.68 -7.26
N PRO A 126 9.49 10.49 -6.33
CA PRO A 126 8.54 11.56 -6.66
C PRO A 126 9.11 12.52 -7.70
N ASP A 127 8.25 13.00 -8.61
CA ASP A 127 8.64 13.91 -9.68
C ASP A 127 9.31 15.19 -9.13
N GLY A 128 10.46 15.55 -9.71
CA GLY A 128 11.14 16.80 -9.42
C GLY A 128 12.11 16.78 -8.24
N GLU A 129 12.37 15.61 -7.63
CA GLU A 129 13.47 15.44 -6.68
C GLU A 129 14.81 15.24 -7.43
N ASP A 130 15.82 16.06 -7.11
CA ASP A 130 17.22 15.93 -7.57
C ASP A 130 18.10 15.34 -6.46
N ALA A 131 17.52 14.46 -5.64
CA ALA A 131 18.17 13.90 -4.46
C ALA A 131 19.02 12.66 -4.75
N GLY A 132 18.85 12.05 -5.92
CA GLY A 132 19.62 10.90 -6.37
C GLY A 132 19.00 10.20 -7.58
N ASP A 133 19.59 9.05 -7.91
CA ASP A 133 19.13 8.11 -8.93
C ASP A 133 18.65 6.81 -8.28
N LEU A 134 17.54 6.25 -8.77
CA LEU A 134 17.01 4.96 -8.36
C LEU A 134 17.09 3.97 -9.53
N ASN A 135 17.72 2.81 -9.29
CA ASN A 135 17.88 1.75 -10.29
C ASN A 135 17.26 0.42 -9.82
N ASP A 136 16.44 -0.19 -10.67
CA ASP A 136 16.01 -1.59 -10.54
C ASP A 136 17.11 -2.52 -11.07
N ASN A 137 17.58 -3.44 -10.25
CA ASN A 137 18.64 -4.38 -10.64
C ASN A 137 18.11 -5.62 -11.36
N GLY A 138 16.79 -5.81 -11.41
CA GLY A 138 16.12 -6.92 -12.10
C GLY A 138 16.20 -8.28 -11.39
N ASP A 139 16.73 -8.31 -10.16
CA ASP A 139 16.81 -9.49 -9.30
C ASP A 139 15.97 -9.36 -8.00
N GLY A 140 15.10 -8.35 -7.94
CA GLY A 140 14.31 -8.01 -6.76
C GLY A 140 14.98 -7.01 -5.83
N THR A 141 16.21 -6.59 -6.14
CA THR A 141 16.90 -5.52 -5.40
C THR A 141 16.83 -4.19 -6.14
N TRP A 142 16.82 -3.11 -5.37
CA TRP A 142 16.81 -1.73 -5.84
C TRP A 142 18.01 -0.98 -5.26
N THR A 143 18.68 -0.19 -6.09
CA THR A 143 19.83 0.62 -5.68
C THR A 143 19.49 2.11 -5.78
N PHE A 144 19.56 2.81 -4.66
CA PHE A 144 19.47 4.26 -4.58
C PHE A 144 20.87 4.87 -4.46
N THR A 145 21.20 5.82 -5.34
CA THR A 145 22.47 6.54 -5.34
C THR A 145 22.18 8.03 -5.16
N PRO A 146 22.41 8.61 -3.97
CA PRO A 146 22.24 10.04 -3.76
C PRO A 146 23.10 10.86 -4.73
N THR A 147 22.60 12.03 -5.12
CA THR A 147 23.41 13.02 -5.85
C THR A 147 24.62 13.39 -4.99
N GLY A 148 25.79 13.60 -5.62
CA GLY A 148 27.01 13.95 -4.89
C GLY A 148 26.83 15.19 -4.01
N ASP A 149 27.41 15.17 -2.80
CA ASP A 149 27.28 16.20 -1.77
C ASP A 149 25.82 16.50 -1.31
N PHE A 150 24.84 15.63 -1.62
CA PHE A 150 23.46 15.80 -1.15
C PHE A 150 23.29 15.26 0.27
N ALA A 151 22.99 16.16 1.21
CA ALA A 151 22.53 15.82 2.55
C ALA A 151 21.12 16.38 2.80
N GLY A 152 20.19 15.51 3.21
CA GLY A 152 18.79 15.88 3.38
C GLY A 152 17.83 14.69 3.41
N THR A 153 16.56 14.97 3.15
CA THR A 153 15.52 13.95 3.01
C THR A 153 15.06 13.89 1.55
N SER A 154 14.88 12.68 1.04
CA SER A 154 14.25 12.35 -0.23
C SER A 154 13.07 11.41 0.01
N GLY A 155 12.18 11.24 -0.97
CA GLY A 155 11.11 10.25 -0.94
C GLY A 155 11.32 9.12 -1.95
N LEU A 156 10.92 7.92 -1.58
CA LEU A 156 10.56 6.85 -2.51
C LEU A 156 9.06 6.61 -2.42
N GLN A 157 8.41 6.31 -3.53
CA GLN A 157 7.07 5.76 -3.56
C GLN A 157 7.15 4.30 -3.96
N VAL A 158 6.80 3.42 -3.03
CA VAL A 158 6.75 1.97 -3.25
C VAL A 158 5.33 1.62 -3.66
N ILE A 159 5.16 0.93 -4.79
CA ILE A 159 3.84 0.54 -5.31
C ILE A 159 3.70 -0.97 -5.25
N ALA A 160 2.65 -1.44 -4.58
CA ALA A 160 2.29 -2.85 -4.49
C ALA A 160 1.05 -3.16 -5.33
N SER A 161 0.98 -4.38 -5.85
CA SER A 161 -0.14 -4.86 -6.69
C SER A 161 -0.52 -6.30 -6.35
N ASP A 162 -1.80 -6.60 -6.46
CA ASP A 162 -2.42 -7.94 -6.46
C ASP A 162 -2.56 -8.52 -7.89
N GLY A 163 -2.22 -7.74 -8.92
CA GLY A 163 -2.40 -8.08 -10.33
C GLY A 163 -3.61 -7.41 -11.01
N GLU A 164 -4.55 -6.83 -10.27
CA GLU A 164 -5.70 -6.07 -10.79
C GLU A 164 -5.67 -4.59 -10.36
N PHE A 165 -5.39 -4.34 -9.09
CA PHE A 165 -5.28 -3.02 -8.48
C PHE A 165 -3.86 -2.75 -7.96
N GLU A 166 -3.60 -1.48 -7.64
CA GLU A 166 -2.33 -1.02 -7.08
C GLU A 166 -2.61 -0.08 -5.90
N THR A 167 -1.66 -0.06 -4.96
CA THR A 167 -1.60 0.89 -3.85
C THR A 167 -0.18 1.39 -3.68
N SER A 168 0.03 2.51 -3.00
CA SER A 168 1.35 3.11 -2.83
C SER A 168 1.64 3.53 -1.40
N LEU A 169 2.90 3.40 -0.99
CA LEU A 169 3.43 3.88 0.28
C LEU A 169 4.62 4.82 0.04
N ASP A 170 4.56 6.01 0.64
CA ASP A 170 5.69 6.94 0.63
C ASP A 170 6.69 6.56 1.74
N VAL A 171 7.93 6.30 1.33
CA VAL A 171 9.05 5.87 2.19
C VAL A 171 10.14 6.95 2.16
N PRO A 172 10.33 7.72 3.25
CA PRO A 172 11.39 8.71 3.31
C PRO A 172 12.78 8.06 3.34
N VAL A 173 13.73 8.68 2.66
CA VAL A 173 15.15 8.35 2.65
C VAL A 173 15.93 9.49 3.30
N PHE A 174 16.62 9.21 4.41
CA PHE A 174 17.49 10.17 5.09
C PHE A 174 18.93 10.00 4.63
N VAL A 175 19.47 11.00 3.93
CA VAL A 175 20.85 11.04 3.47
C VAL A 175 21.69 11.86 4.45
N ARG A 176 22.63 11.19 5.10
CA ARG A 176 23.47 11.78 6.15
C ARG A 176 24.72 12.42 5.53
N PRO A 177 25.12 13.61 5.99
CA PRO A 177 26.35 14.24 5.52
C PRO A 177 27.58 13.44 5.97
N VAL A 178 28.57 13.37 5.09
CA VAL A 178 29.91 12.85 5.31
C VAL A 178 30.90 14.01 5.27
N ALA A 179 31.96 13.94 6.07
CA ALA A 179 32.94 15.01 6.08
C ALA A 179 33.84 14.92 4.83
N ASP A 180 33.73 15.89 3.93
CA ASP A 180 34.61 15.99 2.77
C ASP A 180 36.02 16.46 3.14
N GLY A 181 37.01 15.92 2.44
CA GLY A 181 38.37 16.41 2.50
C GLY A 181 38.49 17.83 1.93
N ALA A 182 39.34 18.66 2.53
CA ALA A 182 39.64 19.96 1.96
C ALA A 182 40.40 19.81 0.63
N VAL A 183 39.85 20.35 -0.46
CA VAL A 183 40.53 20.43 -1.76
C VAL A 183 41.18 21.81 -1.89
N ILE A 184 42.48 21.86 -2.18
CA ILE A 184 43.17 23.09 -2.59
C ILE A 184 43.08 23.19 -4.11
N THR A 185 42.21 24.06 -4.62
CA THR A 185 42.02 24.26 -6.07
C THR A 185 42.82 25.44 -6.63
N THR A 186 43.75 26.01 -5.86
CA THR A 186 44.68 27.00 -6.41
C THR A 186 45.90 26.24 -6.96
N ASP A 187 45.85 25.85 -8.23
CA ASP A 187 47.08 25.71 -8.99
C ASP A 187 47.52 27.12 -9.44
N HIS A 188 48.61 27.61 -8.88
CA HIS A 188 49.32 28.71 -9.54
C HIS A 188 50.22 28.06 -10.57
N ASP A 189 49.82 28.11 -11.84
CA ASP A 189 50.61 27.57 -12.93
C ASP A 189 51.70 28.58 -13.32
N GLY A 190 52.88 28.40 -12.71
CA GLY A 190 54.07 29.24 -12.94
C GLY A 190 54.83 29.57 -11.65
N PRO A 191 56.02 30.18 -11.74
CA PRO A 191 56.73 30.64 -10.55
C PRO A 191 56.01 31.84 -9.93
N LEU A 192 55.99 31.92 -8.60
CA LEU A 192 55.62 33.15 -7.91
C LEU A 192 56.71 34.19 -8.16
N VAL A 193 56.35 35.33 -8.74
CA VAL A 193 57.28 36.43 -9.03
C VAL A 193 56.89 37.66 -8.21
N PHE A 194 57.86 38.25 -7.51
CA PHE A 194 57.75 39.54 -6.85
C PHE A 194 59.01 40.36 -7.14
N SER A 195 58.89 41.68 -7.22
CA SER A 195 60.05 42.56 -7.38
C SER A 195 60.82 42.66 -6.07
N GLU A 196 62.16 42.71 -6.13
CA GLU A 196 63.03 42.84 -4.95
C GLU A 196 62.73 44.09 -4.10
N ASP A 197 62.11 45.10 -4.73
CA ASP A 197 61.74 46.36 -4.11
C ASP A 197 60.39 46.34 -3.38
N SER A 198 59.79 45.16 -3.18
CA SER A 198 58.50 45.05 -2.48
C SER A 198 58.45 43.83 -1.57
N THR A 199 58.09 44.07 -0.31
CA THR A 199 57.72 43.00 0.61
C THR A 199 56.41 42.38 0.12
N GLY A 200 56.50 41.29 -0.65
CA GLY A 200 55.34 40.52 -1.06
C GLY A 200 54.71 39.86 0.15
N HIS A 201 53.47 40.22 0.47
CA HIS A 201 52.63 39.39 1.32
C HIS A 201 52.07 38.26 0.45
N LEU A 202 52.30 37.01 0.83
CA LEU A 202 51.52 35.89 0.30
C LEU A 202 50.10 36.01 0.84
N GLY A 203 49.29 36.83 0.17
CA GLY A 203 47.86 36.80 0.34
C GLY A 203 47.35 35.56 -0.38
N LEU A 204 47.28 34.42 0.31
CA LEU A 204 46.29 33.40 -0.08
C LEU A 204 44.94 34.06 0.15
N THR A 205 44.38 34.70 -0.89
CA THR A 205 42.95 34.98 -0.90
C THR A 205 42.28 33.62 -0.98
N LEU A 206 41.86 33.08 0.17
CA LEU A 206 40.89 32.00 0.25
C LEU A 206 39.54 32.54 -0.23
N THR A 207 39.44 32.84 -1.53
CA THR A 207 38.18 33.28 -2.15
C THR A 207 37.16 32.15 -2.22
N SER A 208 37.60 30.91 -1.98
CA SER A 208 36.71 29.80 -1.63
C SER A 208 37.47 28.79 -0.79
N LEU A 209 37.62 29.06 0.51
CA LEU A 209 37.65 27.95 1.45
C LEU A 209 36.19 27.52 1.62
N MET A 210 35.73 26.59 0.77
CA MET A 210 34.43 25.99 0.98
C MET A 210 34.54 24.96 2.11
N ILE A 211 34.71 25.44 3.35
CA ILE A 211 34.22 24.67 4.49
C ILE A 211 32.71 24.85 4.45
N ARG A 212 31.98 23.94 3.80
CA ARG A 212 30.56 23.84 4.10
C ARG A 212 30.45 23.29 5.52
N LYS A 213 30.29 24.18 6.49
CA LYS A 213 29.77 23.79 7.79
C LYS A 213 28.29 23.47 7.61
N CYS A 214 27.93 22.19 7.62
CA CYS A 214 26.57 21.86 8.04
C CYS A 214 26.50 21.94 9.57
N SER A 215 25.73 22.92 10.02
CA SER A 215 25.40 23.16 11.42
C SER A 215 24.61 21.95 11.96
N ALA A 216 25.04 21.42 13.11
CA ALA A 216 24.27 20.45 13.87
C ALA A 216 23.16 21.17 14.67
N THR A 217 21.96 20.59 14.72
CA THR A 217 21.04 20.81 15.85
C THR A 217 20.41 19.47 16.21
N TRP A 218 20.79 18.95 17.38
CA TRP A 218 20.05 17.90 18.08
C TRP A 218 18.95 18.58 18.91
N LEU A 219 17.71 18.12 18.79
CA LEU A 219 16.67 18.27 19.80
C LEU A 219 16.09 16.89 20.09
#